data_AF-A0A377LWF1-F1
#
_entry.id   AF-A0A377LWF1-F1
#
_cell.length_a   1.000
_cell.length_b   1.000
_cell.length_c   1.000
_cell.angle_alpha   90.00
_cell.angle_beta   90.00
_cell.angle_gamma   90.00
#
_symmetry.space_group_name_H-M   'P 1'
#
loop_
_entity.id
_entity.type
_entity.pdbx_description
1 polymer ?
#
loop_
_entity_poly.entity_id
_entity_poly.type
_entity_poly.pdbx_seq_one_letter_code
_entity_poly.pdbx_strand_id
1 'polypeptide(L)' 'MNEAQIPWAIVTSGSVPVAHARHKAAGLPTPDVFITAERVKRGKPEPDAFLLGAELLGIPPAECVVVEDAAAGVLAG' A
#
# COMPACT_ATOMS: atom_id res chain seq x y z
N MET A 1 0.46 9.55 10.20
CA MET A 1 -0.82 9.38 9.48
C MET A 1 -1.97 9.21 10.46
N ASN A 2 -2.00 8.16 11.29
CA ASN A 2 -3.08 7.95 12.28
C ASN A 2 -3.30 9.15 13.22
N GLU A 3 -2.22 9.65 13.84
CA GLU A 3 -2.30 10.85 14.72
C GLU A 3 -2.66 12.14 13.96
N ALA A 4 -2.28 12.22 12.69
CA ALA A 4 -2.61 13.35 11.81
C ALA A 4 -4.01 13.21 11.18
N GLN A 5 -4.74 12.12 11.48
CA GLN A 5 -6.04 11.77 10.92
C GLN A 5 -6.07 11.75 9.37
N ILE A 6 -4.94 11.38 8.76
CA ILE A 6 -4.85 11.23 7.30
C ILE A 6 -5.08 9.75 6.97
N PRO A 7 -6.11 9.42 6.17
CA PRO A 7 -6.34 8.05 5.71
C PRO A 7 -5.16 7.58 4.85
N TRP A 8 -4.70 6.36 5.07
CA TRP A 8 -3.55 5.82 4.37
C TRP A 8 -3.58 4.29 4.36
N ALA A 9 -2.86 3.71 3.41
CA ALA A 9 -2.72 2.28 3.27
C ALA A 9 -1.24 1.91 3.14
N ILE A 10 -0.90 0.67 3.49
CA ILE A 10 0.35 0.04 3.05
C ILE A 10 0.06 -0.79 1.80
N VAL A 11 0.87 -0.61 0.75
CA VAL A 11 0.82 -1.41 -0.48
C VAL A 11 2.21 -1.97 -0.76
N THR A 12 2.35 -3.30 -0.72
CA THR A 12 3.65 -3.97 -0.88
C THR A 12 3.58 -5.20 -1.78
N SER A 13 4.66 -5.46 -2.51
CA SER A 13 4.87 -6.72 -3.23
C SER A 13 5.38 -7.85 -2.31
N GLY A 14 5.54 -7.58 -1.01
CA GLY A 14 5.83 -8.61 -0.01
C GLY A 14 4.62 -9.53 0.21
N SER A 15 4.90 -10.81 0.47
CA SER A 15 3.89 -11.75 0.95
C SER A 15 3.41 -11.38 2.35
N VAL A 16 2.23 -11.86 2.77
CA VAL A 16 1.67 -11.68 4.11
C VAL A 16 2.72 -11.88 5.23
N PRO A 17 3.43 -13.02 5.34
CA PRO A 17 4.38 -13.24 6.42
C PRO A 17 5.56 -12.25 6.39
N VAL A 18 6.08 -11.91 5.20
CA VAL A 18 7.22 -10.98 5.07
C VAL A 18 6.79 -9.54 5.38
N ALA A 19 5.64 -9.13 4.85
CA ALA A 19 5.10 -7.79 5.03
C ALA A 19 4.79 -7.49 6.50
N HIS A 20 4.10 -8.39 7.20
CA HIS A 20 3.80 -8.21 8.62
C HIS A 20 5.04 -8.27 9.50
N ALA A 21 6.00 -9.15 9.20
CA ALA A 21 7.26 -9.20 9.96
C ALA A 21 8.05 -7.90 9.83
N ARG A 22 8.17 -7.36 8.61
CA ARG A 22 8.85 -6.08 8.35
C ARG A 22 8.13 -4.89 8.98
N HIS A 23 6.80 -4.83 8.86
CA HIS A 23 5.98 -3.81 9.51
C HIS A 23 6.18 -3.80 11.03
N LYS A 24 6.11 -4.98 11.67
CA LYS A 24 6.34 -5.14 13.10
C LYS A 24 7.75 -4.70 13.49
N ALA A 25 8.77 -5.09 12.73
CA ALA A 25 10.16 -4.72 13.00
C ALA A 25 10.40 -3.20 12.85
N ALA A 26 9.68 -2.54 11.92
CA ALA A 26 9.78 -1.10 11.70
C ALA A 26 9.08 -0.26 12.79
N GLY A 27 8.23 -0.88 13.63
CA GLY A 27 7.51 -0.16 14.69
C GLY A 27 6.53 0.89 14.17
N LEU A 28 6.05 0.75 12.93
CA LEU A 28 5.15 1.70 12.30
C LEU A 28 3.70 1.51 12.79
N PRO A 29 2.89 2.58 12.83
CA PRO A 29 1.46 2.46 13.09
C PRO A 29 0.80 1.56 12.05
N THR A 30 -0.15 0.72 12.47
CA THR A 30 -0.91 -0.14 11.53
C THR A 30 -2.02 0.69 10.86
N PRO A 31 -2.10 0.73 9.52
CA PRO A 31 -3.24 1.28 8.81
C PRO A 31 -4.41 0.31 8.81
N ASP A 32 -5.62 0.81 8.57
CA ASP A 32 -6.81 -0.03 8.38
C ASP A 32 -6.73 -0.84 7.06
N VAL A 33 -6.02 -0.31 6.06
CA VAL A 33 -5.83 -0.95 4.76
C VAL A 33 -4.38 -1.40 4.59
N PHE A 34 -4.19 -2.71 4.48
CA PHE A 34 -2.90 -3.35 4.20
C PHE A 34 -3.04 -4.27 2.99
N ILE A 35 -2.28 -3.98 1.94
CA ILE A 35 -2.28 -4.73 0.68
C ILE A 35 -0.93 -5.40 0.48
N THR A 36 -0.97 -6.73 0.41
CA THR A 36 0.17 -7.60 0.12
C THR A 36 0.03 -8.20 -1.28
N ALA A 37 1.08 -8.86 -1.76
CA ALA A 37 1.13 -9.42 -3.10
C ALA A 37 -0.06 -10.36 -3.41
N GLU A 38 -0.56 -11.09 -2.42
CA GLU A 38 -1.64 -12.07 -2.55
C GLU A 38 -3.00 -11.44 -2.84
N ARG A 39 -3.16 -10.13 -2.60
CA ARG A 39 -4.43 -9.43 -2.77
C ARG A 39 -4.69 -8.97 -4.21
N VAL A 40 -3.69 -9.07 -5.08
CA VAL A 40 -3.80 -8.66 -6.49
C VAL A 40 -3.29 -9.74 -7.42
N LYS A 41 -3.88 -9.82 -8.62
CA LYS A 41 -3.41 -10.74 -9.66
C LYS A 41 -2.14 -10.24 -10.32
N ARG A 42 -2.01 -8.93 -10.47
CA ARG A 42 -0.87 -8.27 -11.08
C ARG A 42 -0.24 -7.33 -10.05
N GLY A 43 1.01 -7.62 -9.69
CA GLY A 43 1.79 -6.72 -8.84
C GLY A 43 2.40 -5.58 -9.64
N LYS A 44 3.09 -4.68 -8.92
CA LYS A 44 3.92 -3.61 -9.51
C LYS A 44 4.82 -4.21 -10.62
N PRO A 45 4.90 -3.61 -11.82
CA PRO A 45 4.53 -2.24 -12.17
C PRO A 45 3.07 -2.01 -12.58
N GLU A 46 2.20 -3.02 -12.50
CA GLU A 46 0.78 -2.80 -12.76
C GLU A 46 0.11 -2.05 -11.60
N PRO A 47 -0.88 -1.17 -11.87
CA PRO A 47 -1.45 -0.26 -10.88
C PRO A 47 -2.43 -0.93 -9.90
N ASP A 48 -2.78 -2.20 -10.13
CA ASP A 48 -3.85 -2.95 -9.44
C ASP A 48 -3.79 -2.80 -7.91
N ALA A 49 -2.58 -2.86 -7.33
CA ALA A 49 -2.40 -2.80 -5.88
C ALA A 49 -2.68 -1.41 -5.29
N PHE A 50 -2.35 -0.34 -6.01
CA PHE A 50 -2.64 1.04 -5.58
C PHE A 50 -4.11 1.39 -5.81
N LEU A 51 -4.69 0.95 -6.93
CA LEU A 51 -6.13 1.10 -7.20
C LEU A 51 -6.99 0.41 -6.14
N LEU A 52 -6.63 -0.82 -5.75
CA LEU A 52 -7.28 -1.51 -4.65
C LEU A 52 -7.11 -0.76 -3.31
N GLY A 53 -5.97 -0.12 -3.09
CA GLY A 53 -5.73 0.70 -1.91
C GLY A 53 -6.68 1.89 -1.83
N ALA A 54 -6.77 2.65 -2.92
CA ALA A 54 -7.67 3.78 -3.06
C ALA A 54 -9.14 3.37 -2.90
N GLU A 55 -9.56 2.27 -3.54
CA GLU A 55 -10.90 1.71 -3.42
C GLU A 55 -11.27 1.38 -1.96
N LEU A 56 -10.40 0.68 -1.24
CA LEU A 56 -10.65 0.28 0.14
C LEU A 56 -10.60 1.45 1.14
N LEU A 57 -9.84 2.50 0.82
CA LEU A 57 -9.86 3.75 1.57
C LEU A 57 -11.11 4.60 1.25
N GLY A 58 -11.83 4.29 0.17
CA GLY A 58 -12.96 5.08 -0.31
C GLY A 58 -12.54 6.42 -0.90
N ILE A 59 -11.31 6.54 -1.40
CA ILE A 59 -10.72 7.78 -1.93
C ILE A 59 -10.48 7.61 -3.44
N PRO A 60 -10.86 8.58 -4.29
CA PRO A 60 -10.52 8.55 -5.70
C PRO A 60 -8.99 8.48 -5.92
N PRO A 61 -8.47 7.61 -6.79
CA PRO A 61 -7.02 7.50 -7.01
C PRO A 61 -6.32 8.83 -7.36
N ALA A 62 -7.02 9.73 -8.06
CA ALA A 62 -6.52 11.06 -8.42
C ALA A 62 -6.31 12.02 -7.24
N GLU A 63 -6.87 11.68 -6.06
CA GLU A 63 -6.70 12.42 -4.80
C GLU A 63 -5.70 11.71 -3.86
N CYS A 64 -5.12 10.59 -4.29
CA CYS A 64 -4.10 9.86 -3.54
C CYS A 64 -2.69 10.29 -3.94
N VAL A 65 -1.76 10.17 -2.99
CA VAL A 65 -0.33 10.32 -3.25
C VAL A 65 0.36 9.00 -2.90
N VAL A 66 1.16 8.47 -3.82
CA VAL A 66 1.99 7.29 -3.60
C VAL A 66 3.39 7.72 -3.19
N VAL A 67 3.91 7.11 -2.13
CA VAL A 67 5.31 7.25 -1.70
C VAL A 67 6.02 5.94 -1.99
N GLU A 68 7.02 5.98 -2.88
CA GLU A 68 7.70 4.81 -3.41
C GLU A 68 9.20 5.06 -3.62
N ASP A 69 9.99 3.99 -3.49
CA ASP A 69 11.43 3.99 -3.68
C ASP A 69 11.88 3.22 -4.93
N ALA A 70 11.09 2.22 -5.36
CA ALA A 70 11.43 1.37 -6.49
C ALA A 70 10.77 1.85 -7.80
N ALA A 71 11.51 1.78 -8.92
CA ALA A 71 11.01 2.17 -10.23
C ALA A 71 9.68 1.47 -10.61
N ALA A 72 9.54 0.18 -10.30
CA ALA A 72 8.28 -0.54 -10.55
C ALA A 72 7.11 0.02 -9.72
N GLY A 73 7.36 0.47 -8.49
CA GLY A 73 6.35 1.12 -7.66
C GLY A 73 5.99 2.52 -8.15
N VAL A 74 7.00 3.31 -8.53
CA VAL A 74 6.81 4.64 -9.13
C VAL A 74 6.01 4.57 -10.44
N LEU A 75 6.20 3.54 -11.27
CA LEU A 75 5.42 3.35 -12.50
C LEU A 75 3.99 2.88 -12.26
N ALA A 76 3.75 2.18 -11.15
CA ALA A 76 2.44 1.63 -10.81
C ALA A 76 1.51 2.65 -10.13
N GLY A 77 2.06 3.64 -9.43
CA GLY A 77 1.32 4.69 -8.72
C GLY A 77 1.02 5.89 -9.60
#